data_AF-A0A3D1AY03-F1
#
_entry.id   AF-A0A3D1AY03-F1
#
_cell.length_a   1.000
_cell.length_b   1.000
_cell.length_c   1.000
_cell.angle_alpha   90.00
_cell.angle_beta   90.00
_cell.angle_gamma   90.00
#
_symmetry.space_group_name_H-M   'P 1'
#
loop_
_entity.id
_entity.type
_entity.pdbx_description
1 polymer ?
#
loop_
_entity_poly.entity_id
_entity_poly.type
_entity_poly.pdbx_seq_one_letter_code
_entity_poly.pdbx_strand_id
1 'polypeptide(L)' 'MLLMDALERSLRNSAQVASAAVVPQAIDDAARQFYLHHEFVPLAEHPRKLFLAMATIQQALAKRK' A
#
# COMPACT_ATOMS: atom_id res chain seq x y z
N MET A 1 -2.00 -14.55 1.27
CA MET A 1 -1.57 -13.22 1.75
C MET A 1 -0.60 -12.57 0.74
N LEU A 2 -1.05 -12.25 -0.48
CA LEU A 2 -0.16 -11.72 -1.53
C LEU A 2 0.17 -10.23 -1.33
N LEU A 3 -0.81 -9.44 -0.87
CA LEU A 3 -0.62 -8.00 -0.64
C LEU A 3 0.46 -7.73 0.42
N MET A 4 0.41 -8.41 1.56
CA MET A 4 1.37 -8.20 2.63
C MET A 4 2.80 -8.60 2.23
N ASP A 5 2.96 -9.70 1.51
CA ASP A 5 4.26 -10.12 0.96
C ASP A 5 4.80 -9.09 -0.05
N ALA A 6 3.94 -8.56 -0.91
CA ALA A 6 4.32 -7.48 -1.83
C ALA A 6 4.75 -6.21 -1.07
N LEU A 7 4.01 -5.78 -0.05
CA LEU A 7 4.36 -4.62 0.77
C LEU A 7 5.68 -4.80 1.53
N GLU A 8 5.94 -5.99 2.04
CA GLU A 8 7.20 -6.30 2.73
C GLU A 8 8.40 -6.23 1.79
N ARG A 9 8.27 -6.75 0.57
CA ARG A 9 9.30 -6.64 -0.48
C ARG A 9 9.51 -5.18 -0.89
N SER A 10 8.43 -4.42 -1.06
CA SER A 10 8.50 -2.99 -1.39
C SER A 10 9.19 -2.19 -0.29
N LEU A 11 8.92 -2.48 0.99
CA LEU A 11 9.58 -1.81 2.12
C LEU A 11 11.08 -2.16 2.21
N ARG A 12 11.46 -3.41 1.94
CA ARG A 12 12.89 -3.77 1.85
C ARG A 12 13.59 -2.99 0.74
N ASN A 13 12.95 -2.88 -0.42
CA ASN A 13 13.54 -2.16 -1.55
C ASN A 13 13.56 -0.64 -1.32
N SER A 14 12.59 -0.06 -0.61
CA SER A 14 12.54 1.39 -0.37
C SER A 14 13.75 1.91 0.41
N ALA A 15 14.40 1.07 1.23
CA ALA A 15 15.64 1.42 1.93
C ALA A 15 16.83 1.68 0.98
N GLN A 16 16.77 1.17 -0.26
CA GLN A 16 17.83 1.33 -1.26
C GLN A 16 17.51 2.42 -2.29
N VAL A 17 16.23 2.65 -2.57
CA VAL A 17 15.79 3.57 -3.64
C VAL A 17 14.99 4.78 -3.14
N ALA A 18 14.88 4.94 -1.81
CA ALA A 18 14.15 6.03 -1.14
C ALA A 18 12.67 6.17 -1.59
N SER A 19 11.98 5.05 -1.87
CA SER A 19 10.56 5.09 -2.22
C SER A 19 9.71 5.61 -1.05
N ALA A 20 8.85 6.60 -1.32
CA ALA A 20 8.01 7.22 -0.29
C ALA A 20 6.67 6.50 -0.06
N ALA A 21 6.12 5.84 -1.09
CA ALA A 21 4.78 5.23 -1.04
C ALA A 21 4.55 4.13 -2.08
N VAL A 22 3.49 3.35 -1.87
CA VAL A 22 2.92 2.42 -2.85
C VAL A 22 1.63 3.00 -3.40
N VAL A 23 1.49 3.04 -4.73
CA VAL A 23 0.33 3.61 -5.43
C VAL A 23 -0.28 2.57 -6.36
N PRO A 24 -1.20 1.69 -5.88
CA PRO A 24 -1.85 0.72 -6.75
C PRO A 24 -3.04 1.35 -7.49
N GLN A 25 -3.26 0.86 -8.70
CA GLN A 25 -4.48 1.10 -9.47
C GLN A 25 -5.41 -0.10 -9.29
N ALA A 26 -6.58 0.11 -8.69
CA ALA A 26 -7.60 -0.92 -8.58
C ALA A 26 -8.23 -1.20 -9.95
N ILE A 27 -8.35 -2.49 -10.28
CA ILE A 27 -8.95 -2.97 -11.54
C ILE A 27 -10.47 -2.80 -11.56
N ASP A 28 -11.10 -2.90 -10.39
CA ASP A 28 -12.53 -2.76 -10.18
C ASP A 28 -12.84 -2.20 -8.78
N ASP A 29 -14.12 -2.05 -8.48
CA ASP A 29 -14.56 -1.47 -7.21
C ASP A 29 -14.41 -2.44 -6.03
N ALA A 30 -14.40 -3.76 -6.28
CA ALA A 30 -14.15 -4.77 -5.26
C ALA A 30 -12.67 -4.73 -4.80
N ALA A 31 -11.74 -4.65 -5.74
CA ALA A 31 -10.33 -4.45 -5.48
C ALA A 31 -10.09 -3.13 -4.75
N ARG A 32 -10.79 -2.05 -5.16
CA ARG A 32 -10.74 -0.77 -4.44
C ARG A 32 -11.13 -0.93 -2.98
N GLN A 33 -12.27 -1.58 -2.70
CA GLN A 33 -12.73 -1.81 -1.31
C GLN A 33 -11.73 -2.66 -0.51
N PHE A 34 -11.11 -3.67 -1.12
CA PHE A 34 -10.07 -4.48 -0.50
C PHE A 34 -8.87 -3.64 -0.05
N TYR A 35 -8.36 -2.75 -0.89
CA TYR A 35 -7.27 -1.86 -0.52
C TYR A 35 -7.68 -0.83 0.54
N LEU A 36 -8.89 -0.26 0.46
CA LEU A 36 -9.39 0.68 1.47
C LEU A 36 -9.47 0.03 2.86
N HIS A 37 -9.78 -1.27 2.94
CA HIS A 37 -9.74 -2.02 4.19
C HIS A 37 -8.32 -2.14 4.79
N HIS A 38 -7.29 -2.06 3.96
CA HIS A 38 -5.88 -2.10 4.35
C HIS A 38 -5.25 -0.71 4.52
N GLU A 39 -6.03 0.27 4.98
CA GLU A 39 -5.59 1.63 5.29
C GLU A 39 -5.09 2.45 4.08
N PHE A 40 -5.26 1.96 2.86
CA PHE A 40 -5.01 2.77 1.68
C PHE A 40 -6.03 3.90 1.57
N VAL A 41 -5.59 5.04 1.05
CA VAL A 41 -6.45 6.21 0.79
C VAL A 41 -6.57 6.48 -0.71
N PRO A 42 -7.73 6.94 -1.21
CA PRO A 42 -7.87 7.31 -2.61
C PRO A 42 -7.14 8.61 -2.92
N LEU A 43 -6.52 8.67 -4.09
CA LEU A 43 -6.00 9.91 -4.66
C LEU A 43 -7.18 10.74 -5.18
N ALA A 44 -7.24 12.02 -4.80
CA ALA A 44 -8.42 12.87 -4.97
C ALA A 44 -9.03 12.85 -6.38
N GLU A 45 -8.18 12.94 -7.41
CA GLU A 45 -8.63 13.01 -8.82
C GLU A 45 -8.91 11.63 -9.43
N HIS A 46 -8.52 10.55 -8.75
CA HIS A 46 -8.54 9.20 -9.29
C HIS A 46 -8.99 8.21 -8.22
N PRO A 47 -10.31 7.98 -8.04
CA PRO A 47 -10.84 7.17 -6.95
C PRO A 47 -10.40 5.69 -6.96
N ARG A 48 -9.86 5.21 -8.09
CA ARG A 48 -9.26 3.87 -8.22
C ARG A 48 -7.73 3.86 -8.10
N LYS A 49 -7.06 5.00 -8.07
CA LYS A 49 -5.66 5.09 -7.65
C LYS A 49 -5.65 5.29 -6.15
N LEU A 50 -4.95 4.39 -5.48
CA LEU A 50 -4.87 4.38 -4.04
C LEU A 50 -3.44 4.69 -3.62
N PHE A 51 -3.25 5.09 -2.37
CA PHE A 51 -1.96 5.51 -1.84
C PHE A 51 -1.79 4.94 -0.44
N LEU A 52 -0.59 4.45 -0.17
CA LEU A 52 -0.15 4.10 1.18
C LEU A 52 1.33 4.45 1.36
N ALA A 53 1.63 5.25 2.37
CA ALA A 53 3.00 5.67 2.69
C ALA A 53 3.83 4.51 3.23
N MET A 54 5.13 4.47 2.90
CA MET A 54 6.04 3.42 3.41
C MET A 54 6.17 3.44 4.94
N ALA A 55 6.06 4.61 5.57
CA ALA A 55 6.06 4.74 7.02
C ALA A 55 4.86 4.00 7.66
N THR A 56 3.68 4.10 7.05
CA THR A 56 2.48 3.37 7.49
C THR A 56 2.65 1.88 7.28
N ILE A 57 3.22 1.46 6.14
CA ILE A 57 3.53 0.04 5.85
C ILE A 57 4.49 -0.53 6.91
N GLN A 58 5.54 0.21 7.26
CA GLN A 58 6.50 -0.20 8.29
C GLN A 58 5.82 -0.39 9.64
N GLN A 59 4.93 0.53 10.05
CA GLN A 59 4.18 0.41 11.30
C GLN A 59 3.23 -0.79 11.29
N ALA A 60 2.50 -1.02 10.20
CA ALA A 60 1.58 -2.14 10.05
C ALA A 60 2.30 -3.50 10.12
N LEU A 61 3.48 -3.62 9.51
CA LEU A 61 4.30 -4.83 9.58
C LEU A 61 4.96 -5.02 10.96
N ALA A 62 5.35 -3.94 11.64
CA ALA A 62 5.91 -4.01 12.98
C ALA A 62 4.89 -4.47 14.04
N LYS A 63 3.62 -4.06 13.93
CA LYS A 63 2.51 -4.50 14.82
C LYS A 63 2.15 -5.98 14.69
N ARG A 64 2.69 -6.67 13.67
CA ARG A 64 2.42 -8.09 13.37
C ARG A 64 3.44 -9.06 13.98
N LYS A 65 4.50 -8.55 14.61
CA LYS A 65 5.47 -9.33 15.40
C LYS A 65 5.07 -9.36 16.86
#